data_AF-A0A0F9QY11-F1
#
_entry.id   AF-A0A0F9QY11-F1
#
_cell.length_a   1.000
_cell.length_b   1.000
_cell.length_c   1.000
_cell.angle_alpha   90.00
_cell.angle_beta   90.00
_cell.angle_gamma   90.00
#
_symmetry.space_group_name_H-M   'P 1'
#
loop_
_entity.id
_entity.type
_entity.pdbx_description
1 polymer ?
#
loop_
_entity_poly.entity_id
_entity_poly.type
_entity_poly.pdbx_seq_one_letter_code
_entity_poly.pdbx_strand_id
1 'polypeptide(L)' 'MAERQLLTQLPHALSEAEYRNPGYRQLYEAARSARIPVAKDGQGRWTFAPADLPAIAATLGLAQNHAA' A
#
# COMPACT_ATOMS: atom_id res chain seq x y z
N MET A 1 -5.97 -10.98 -14.67
CA MET A 1 -5.07 -9.82 -14.53
C MET A 1 -5.30 -9.26 -13.14
N ALA A 2 -4.27 -9.08 -12.31
CA ALA A 2 -4.47 -8.55 -10.96
C ALA A 2 -5.02 -7.11 -11.07
N GLU A 3 -6.19 -6.88 -10.48
CA GLU A 3 -6.85 -5.57 -10.48
C GLU A 3 -5.98 -4.60 -9.69
N ARG A 4 -5.29 -3.70 -10.38
CA ARG A 4 -4.41 -2.71 -9.76
C ARG A 4 -5.22 -1.50 -9.34
N GLN A 5 -5.06 -1.11 -8.09
CA GLN A 5 -5.75 0.02 -7.47
C GLN A 5 -4.82 1.21 -7.33
N LEU A 6 -5.37 2.42 -7.24
CA LEU A 6 -4.56 3.64 -7.08
C LEU A 6 -3.91 3.70 -5.70
N LEU A 7 -2.68 4.22 -5.61
CA LEU A 7 -1.98 4.39 -4.32
C LEU A 7 -2.78 5.23 -3.31
N THR A 8 -3.65 6.13 -3.78
CA THR A 8 -4.56 6.91 -2.92
C THR A 8 -5.57 6.04 -2.17
N GLN A 9 -5.87 4.84 -2.67
CA GLN A 9 -6.75 3.86 -2.02
C GLN A 9 -6.00 2.94 -1.06
N LEU A 10 -4.66 2.92 -1.11
CA LEU A 10 -3.83 2.04 -0.27
C LEU A 10 -4.07 2.22 1.25
N PRO A 11 -4.20 3.45 1.80
CA PRO A 11 -4.56 3.64 3.20
C PRO A 11 -5.86 2.94 3.60
N HIS A 12 -6.87 3.00 2.73
CA HIS A 12 -8.17 2.39 2.97
C HIS A 12 -8.08 0.87 2.86
N ALA A 13 -7.44 0.35 1.81
CA ALA A 13 -7.23 -1.08 1.61
C ALA A 13 -6.42 -1.72 2.76
N LEU A 14 -5.41 -1.02 3.29
CA LEU A 14 -4.67 -1.47 4.48
C LEU A 14 -5.58 -1.53 5.71
N SER A 15 -6.45 -0.53 5.89
CA SER A 15 -7.40 -0.50 7.01
C SER A 15 -8.46 -1.61 6.90
N GLU A 16 -8.96 -1.90 5.70
CA GLU A 16 -9.90 -3.02 5.47
C GLU A 16 -9.24 -4.38 5.71
N ALA A 17 -7.94 -4.50 5.40
CA ALA A 17 -7.13 -5.67 5.72
C ALA A 17 -6.62 -5.67 7.17
N GLU A 18 -7.22 -4.86 8.05
CA GLU A 18 -6.91 -4.76 9.48
C GLU A 18 -5.45 -4.40 9.79
N TYR A 19 -4.73 -3.74 8.89
CA TYR A 19 -3.41 -3.16 9.17
C TYR A 19 -3.53 -1.74 9.71
N ARG A 20 -2.55 -1.34 10.53
CA ARG A 20 -2.44 0.07 10.93
C ARG A 20 -2.31 0.96 9.70
N ASN A 21 -3.14 2.00 9.62
CA ASN A 21 -3.14 2.94 8.51
C ASN A 21 -1.92 3.88 8.57
N PRO A 22 -0.98 3.81 7.61
CA PRO A 22 0.14 4.74 7.51
C PRO A 22 -0.31 6.08 6.90
N GLY A 23 0.39 7.16 7.25
CA GLY A 23 0.16 8.45 6.58
C GLY A 23 0.45 8.37 5.08
N TYR A 24 -0.37 9.01 4.26
CA TYR A 24 -0.21 9.01 2.80
C TYR A 24 1.19 9.46 2.34
N ARG A 25 1.81 10.41 3.08
CA ARG A 25 3.17 10.86 2.81
C ARG A 25 4.20 9.72 2.88
N GLN A 26 4.09 8.87 3.90
CA GLN A 26 4.99 7.72 4.08
C GLN A 26 4.84 6.71 2.93
N LEU A 27 3.60 6.44 2.52
CA LEU A 27 3.31 5.58 1.36
C LEU A 27 3.91 6.14 0.07
N TYR A 28 3.75 7.44 -0.16
CA TYR A 28 4.28 8.11 -1.35
C TYR A 28 5.81 8.10 -1.39
N GLU A 29 6.48 8.36 -0.27
CA GLU A 29 7.94 8.31 -0.18
C GLU A 29 8.47 6.88 -0.35
N ALA A 30 7.79 5.87 0.20
CA ALA A 30 8.13 4.46 0.01
C ALA A 30 7.94 4.02 -1.45
N ALA A 31 6.84 4.45 -2.08
CA ALA A 31 6.57 4.22 -3.51
C ALA A 31 7.67 4.83 -4.38
N ARG A 32 8.00 6.10 -4.13
CA ARG A 32 9.05 6.83 -4.87
C ARG A 32 10.43 6.20 -4.69
N SER A 33 10.72 5.65 -3.51
CA SER A 33 11.99 4.99 -3.20
C SER A 33 12.03 3.51 -3.62
N ALA A 34 11.00 3.02 -4.32
CA ALA A 34 10.84 1.62 -4.72
C ALA A 34 10.97 0.61 -3.56
N ARG A 35 10.61 1.02 -2.34
CA ARG A 35 10.64 0.14 -1.15
C ARG A 35 9.44 -0.79 -1.08
N ILE A 36 8.33 -0.41 -1.68
CA ILE A 36 7.09 -1.19 -1.69
C ILE A 36 6.74 -1.62 -3.11
N PRO A 37 6.06 -2.78 -3.30
CA PRO A 37 5.66 -3.30 -4.61
C PRO A 37 4.53 -2.47 -5.22
N VAL A 38 4.89 -1.32 -5.80
CA VAL A 38 3.96 -0.43 -6.51
C VAL A 38 4.50 -0.10 -7.89
N ALA A 39 3.61 0.15 -8.85
CA ALA A 39 3.96 0.43 -10.23
C ALA A 39 3.26 1.71 -10.70
N LYS A 40 3.88 2.44 -11.63
CA LYS A 40 3.17 3.50 -12.34
C LYS A 40 2.30 2.90 -13.43
N ASP A 41 1.07 3.38 -13.56
CA ASP A 41 0.22 3.08 -14.71
C ASP A 41 0.69 3.87 -15.96
N GLY A 42 0.01 3.65 -17.08
CA GLY A 42 0.28 4.37 -18.34
C GLY A 42 0.05 5.89 -18.26
N GLN A 43 -0.57 6.39 -17.19
CA GLN A 43 -0.78 7.81 -16.92
C GLN A 43 0.19 8.37 -15.86
N GLY A 44 1.15 7.57 -15.38
CA GLY A 44 2.15 7.97 -14.40
C GLY A 44 1.67 7.98 -12.95
N ARG A 45 0.47 7.45 -12.65
CA ARG A 45 -0.08 7.33 -11.29
C ARG A 45 0.45 6.07 -10.63
N TRP A 46 0.81 6.17 -9.37
CA TRP A 46 1.20 4.99 -8.59
C TRP A 46 -0.01 4.09 -8.34
N THR A 47 0.19 2.79 -8.54
CA THR A 47 -0.80 1.74 -8.37
C THR A 47 -0.19 0.56 -7.62
N PHE A 48 -1.03 -0.20 -6.91
CA PHE A 48 -0.64 -1.39 -6.16
C PHE A 48 -1.60 -2.54 -6.48
N ALA A 49 -1.17 -3.78 -6.24
CA ALA A 49 -2.09 -4.91 -6.28
C ALA A 49 -2.57 -5.23 -4.85
N PRO A 50 -3.87 -5.52 -4.64
CA PRO A 50 -4.37 -5.91 -3.31
C PRO A 50 -3.67 -7.15 -2.74
N ALA A 51 -3.23 -8.06 -3.59
CA ALA A 51 -2.45 -9.23 -3.18
C ALA A 51 -1.09 -8.87 -2.56
N ASP A 52 -0.55 -7.69 -2.84
CA ASP A 52 0.72 -7.21 -2.30
C ASP A 52 0.55 -6.50 -0.94
N LEU A 53 -0.68 -6.29 -0.45
CA LEU A 53 -0.94 -5.62 0.83
C LEU A 53 -0.13 -6.20 2.00
N PRO A 54 0.00 -7.53 2.18
CA PRO A 54 0.82 -8.09 3.25
C PRO A 54 2.31 -7.75 3.12
N ALA A 55 2.84 -7.75 1.88
CA ALA A 55 4.24 -7.41 1.63
C ALA A 55 4.51 -5.91 1.85
N ILE A 56 3.57 -5.06 1.45
CA ILE A 56 3.60 -3.61 1.70
C ILE A 56 3.60 -3.35 3.22
N ALA A 57 2.67 -3.98 3.95
CA ALA A 57 2.56 -3.85 5.39
C ALA A 57 3.84 -4.32 6.10
N ALA A 58 4.38 -5.48 5.73
CA ALA A 58 5.63 -6.00 6.28
C ALA A 58 6.81 -5.05 6.04
N THR A 59 6.95 -4.52 4.82
CA THR A 59 8.05 -3.61 4.48
C THR A 59 7.97 -2.26 5.20
N LEU A 60 6.74 -1.79 5.45
CA LEU A 60 6.49 -0.55 6.17
C LEU A 60 6.49 -0.74 7.70
N GLY A 61 6.64 -1.98 8.19
CA GLY A 61 6.57 -2.30 9.61
C GLY A 61 5.18 -2.05 10.21
N LEU A 62 4.12 -2.16 9.40
CA LEU A 62 2.75 -2.00 9.87
C LEU A 62 2.32 -3.25 10.61
N ALA A 63 2.06 -3.09 11.91
CA ALA A 63 1.44 -4.15 12.69
C ALA A 63 0.01 -4.39 12.20
N GLN A 64 -0.43 -5.65 12.23
CA GLN A 64 -1.84 -5.96 12.21
C GLN A 64 -2.47 -5.25 13.40
N ASN A 65 -3.48 -4.43 13.13
CA ASN A 65 -4.34 -3.81 14.11
C ASN A 65 -5.32 -4.88 14.63
N HIS A 66 -4.78 -5.98 15.15
CA HIS A 66 -5.54 -6.92 15.95
C HIS A 66 -5.88 -6.16 17.23
N ALA A 67 -7.10 -5.63 17.28
CA ALA A 67 -7.68 -5.18 18.53
C ALA A 67 -7.67 -6.39 19.47
N ALA A 68 -6.80 -6.33 20.47
CA ALA A 68 -6.81 -7.25 21.59
C ALA A 68 -8.11 -7.11 22.40
#